data_AF-A0A1V2L0B4-F1
#
_entry.id   AF-A0A1V2L0B4-F1
#
_cell.length_a   1.000
_cell.length_b   1.000
_cell.length_c   1.000
_cell.angle_alpha   90.00
_cell.angle_beta   90.00
_cell.angle_gamma   90.00
#
_symmetry.space_group_name_H-M   'P 1'
#
loop_
_entity.id
_entity.type
_entity.pdbx_description
1 polymer ?
#
loop_
_entity_poly.entity_id
_entity_poly.type
_entity_poly.pdbx_seq_one_letter_code
_entity_poly.pdbx_strand_id
1 'polypeptide(L)'
;MALENTINTLQSGQMSDFEISEFMWTTLQSFDSKINQINKKTKFGESLIEQIKIKSNESPLSPPINEYTVPVLVAESIRILTNTYKSPDTALSIFHLAKKQSLKSFIYVCTTPVYNQVIESHWESYKSISSILELVNEMKVNGIKPNTDTYYALKKISEDAHTMLLDEDQDDISFTFNYERGPERWTQMWNKADEDDLHSVDQYMRDVLTLVTRRA
;
A
#
# COMPACT_ATOMS: atom_id res chain seq x y z
N MET A 1 -18.57 -4.04 -3.56
CA MET A 1 -17.33 -4.24 -4.35
C MET A 1 -17.32 -5.67 -4.93
N ALA A 2 -16.60 -5.98 -6.02
CA ALA A 2 -16.71 -7.34 -6.62
C ALA A 2 -16.14 -8.47 -5.73
N LEU A 3 -15.19 -8.15 -4.86
CA LEU A 3 -14.52 -9.08 -3.93
C LEU A 3 -14.89 -8.84 -2.47
N GLU A 4 -16.04 -8.20 -2.22
CA GLU A 4 -16.41 -7.71 -0.88
C GLU A 4 -16.45 -8.82 0.18
N ASN A 5 -17.04 -9.97 -0.14
CA ASN A 5 -17.10 -11.10 0.80
C ASN A 5 -15.74 -11.75 1.06
N THR A 6 -14.88 -11.82 0.05
CA THR A 6 -13.49 -12.25 0.23
C THR A 6 -12.74 -11.31 1.19
N ILE A 7 -12.84 -9.99 0.97
CA ILE A 7 -12.19 -8.99 1.82
C ILE A 7 -12.74 -9.05 3.25
N ASN A 8 -14.07 -9.16 3.40
CA ASN A 8 -14.71 -9.28 4.71
C ASN A 8 -14.28 -10.55 5.46
N THR A 9 -14.05 -11.65 4.74
CA THR A 9 -13.55 -12.90 5.34
C THR A 9 -12.10 -12.75 5.81
N LEU A 10 -11.25 -12.06 5.03
CA LEU A 10 -9.88 -11.74 5.45
C LEU A 10 -9.84 -10.76 6.65
N GLN A 11 -10.86 -9.90 6.77
CA GLN A 11 -10.99 -8.92 7.85
C GLN A 11 -11.67 -9.45 9.11
N SER A 12 -12.38 -10.57 9.04
CA SER A 12 -13.25 -11.06 10.13
C SER A 12 -12.50 -11.46 11.41
N GLY A 13 -11.16 -11.39 11.41
CA GLY A 13 -10.31 -11.78 12.53
C GLY A 13 -10.27 -13.29 12.78
N GLN A 14 -10.88 -14.08 11.89
CA GLN A 14 -10.89 -15.54 11.99
C GLN A 14 -9.58 -16.17 11.51
N MET A 15 -8.82 -15.44 10.68
CA MET A 15 -7.50 -15.86 10.20
C MET A 15 -6.40 -15.16 11.00
N SER A 16 -5.27 -15.82 11.19
CA SER A 16 -4.03 -15.21 11.67
C SER A 16 -3.33 -14.42 10.56
N ASP A 17 -2.40 -13.55 10.95
CA ASP A 17 -1.54 -12.82 10.01
C ASP A 17 -0.71 -13.80 9.14
N PHE A 18 -0.26 -14.91 9.72
CA PHE A 18 0.39 -16.00 9.00
C PHE A 18 -0.52 -16.62 7.94
N GLU A 19 -1.77 -16.96 8.27
CA GLU A 19 -2.71 -17.55 7.31
C GLU A 19 -3.06 -16.61 6.16
N ILE A 20 -3.16 -15.30 6.43
CA ILE A 20 -3.33 -14.28 5.38
C ILE A 20 -2.09 -14.24 4.48
N SER A 21 -0.89 -14.33 5.07
CA SER A 21 0.36 -14.33 4.33
C SER A 21 0.50 -15.57 3.42
N GLU A 22 0.11 -16.76 3.92
CA GLU A 22 0.09 -18.02 3.16
C GLU A 22 -0.96 -18.00 2.06
N PHE A 23 -2.15 -17.48 2.34
CA PHE A 23 -3.18 -17.25 1.32
C PHE A 23 -2.67 -16.36 0.19
N MET A 24 -1.95 -15.28 0.52
CA MET A 24 -1.40 -14.38 -0.49
C MET A 24 -0.23 -14.99 -1.25
N TRP A 25 0.63 -15.75 -0.57
CA TRP A 25 1.72 -16.48 -1.20
C TRP A 25 1.18 -17.48 -2.23
N THR A 26 0.23 -18.33 -1.85
CA THR A 26 -0.40 -19.30 -2.75
C THR A 26 -1.14 -18.65 -3.92
N THR A 27 -1.81 -17.51 -3.67
CA THR A 27 -2.49 -16.72 -4.70
C THR A 27 -1.51 -16.17 -5.72
N LEU A 28 -0.40 -15.58 -5.28
CA LEU A 28 0.64 -15.03 -6.15
C LEU A 28 1.36 -16.14 -6.96
N GLN A 29 1.66 -17.29 -6.34
CA GLN A 29 2.22 -18.46 -7.05
C GLN A 29 1.28 -18.98 -8.15
N SER A 30 0.00 -19.10 -7.81
CA SER A 30 -1.03 -19.53 -8.76
C SER A 30 -1.25 -18.50 -9.88
N PHE A 31 -1.15 -17.21 -9.58
CA PHE A 31 -1.26 -16.13 -10.55
C PHE A 31 -0.10 -16.15 -11.55
N ASP A 32 1.13 -16.26 -11.06
CA ASP A 32 2.32 -16.28 -11.92
C ASP A 32 2.31 -17.48 -12.87
N SER A 33 1.93 -18.65 -12.35
CA SER A 33 1.75 -19.86 -13.16
C SER A 33 0.72 -19.66 -14.28
N LYS A 34 -0.40 -18.99 -13.99
CA LYS A 34 -1.45 -18.69 -14.98
C LYS A 34 -1.00 -17.65 -15.99
N ILE A 35 -0.35 -16.57 -15.57
CA ILE A 35 0.01 -15.47 -16.47
C ILE A 35 1.13 -15.82 -17.44
N ASN A 36 1.95 -16.81 -17.09
CA ASN A 36 2.95 -17.38 -17.97
C ASN A 36 2.33 -18.24 -19.08
N GLN A 37 1.15 -18.82 -18.86
CA GLN A 37 0.43 -19.64 -19.84
C GLN A 37 -0.51 -18.83 -20.75
N ILE A 38 -0.96 -17.66 -20.29
CA ILE A 38 -1.94 -16.84 -21.01
C ILE A 38 -1.24 -15.99 -22.09
N ASN A 39 -1.54 -16.27 -23.36
CA ASN A 39 -1.07 -15.50 -24.52
C ASN A 39 -2.07 -14.41 -24.99
N LYS A 40 -3.27 -14.32 -24.40
CA LYS A 40 -4.30 -13.31 -24.75
C LYS A 40 -4.81 -12.60 -23.50
N LYS A 41 -4.82 -11.27 -23.52
CA LYS A 41 -5.39 -10.45 -22.42
C LYS A 41 -6.87 -10.81 -22.19
N THR A 42 -7.26 -10.94 -20.93
CA THR A 42 -8.67 -11.15 -20.56
C THR A 42 -9.43 -9.86 -20.89
N LYS A 43 -10.52 -9.97 -21.66
CA LYS A 43 -11.37 -8.81 -21.92
C LYS A 43 -12.09 -8.42 -20.62
N PHE A 44 -11.89 -7.18 -20.19
CA PHE A 44 -12.68 -6.60 -19.11
C PHE A 44 -14.11 -6.38 -19.60
N GLY A 45 -15.10 -6.75 -18.79
CA GLY A 45 -16.52 -6.60 -19.11
C GLY A 45 -17.42 -6.88 -17.91
N GLU A 46 -18.67 -6.46 -17.98
CA GLU A 46 -19.66 -6.61 -16.89
C GLU A 46 -19.86 -8.08 -16.49
N SER A 47 -19.81 -8.99 -17.47
CA SER A 47 -19.92 -10.43 -17.23
C SER A 47 -18.76 -10.99 -16.39
N LEU A 48 -17.55 -10.42 -16.48
CA LEU A 48 -16.41 -10.80 -15.65
C LEU A 48 -16.62 -10.33 -14.21
N ILE A 49 -17.11 -9.10 -14.02
CA ILE A 49 -17.39 -8.54 -12.69
C ILE A 49 -18.45 -9.39 -11.98
N GLU A 50 -19.49 -9.81 -12.70
CA GLU A 50 -20.54 -10.66 -12.16
C GLU A 50 -20.02 -12.04 -11.76
N GLN A 51 -19.17 -12.68 -12.58
CA GLN A 51 -18.50 -13.93 -12.22
C GLN A 51 -17.63 -13.80 -10.97
N ILE A 52 -16.92 -12.66 -10.83
CA ILE A 52 -16.10 -12.39 -9.65
C ILE A 52 -16.98 -12.29 -8.40
N LYS A 53 -18.10 -11.58 -8.48
CA LYS A 53 -19.07 -11.45 -7.38
C LYS A 53 -19.63 -12.81 -6.98
N ILE A 54 -20.10 -13.61 -7.94
CA ILE A 54 -20.67 -14.93 -7.67
C ILE A 54 -19.64 -15.81 -6.94
N LYS A 55 -18.41 -15.90 -7.46
CA LYS A 55 -17.35 -16.70 -6.84
C LYS A 55 -16.92 -16.18 -5.48
N SER A 56 -16.87 -14.86 -5.28
CA SER A 56 -16.55 -14.29 -3.97
C SER A 56 -17.62 -14.65 -2.93
N ASN A 57 -18.88 -14.79 -3.33
CA ASN A 57 -19.98 -15.22 -2.46
C ASN A 57 -19.96 -16.73 -2.19
N GLU A 58 -19.68 -17.55 -3.20
CA GLU A 58 -19.69 -19.02 -3.08
C GLU A 58 -18.45 -19.58 -2.37
N SER A 59 -17.27 -18.99 -2.62
CA SER A 59 -16.01 -19.49 -2.09
C SER A 59 -15.04 -18.32 -1.79
N PRO A 60 -15.22 -17.63 -0.66
CA PRO A 60 -14.46 -16.42 -0.32
C PRO A 60 -12.94 -16.61 -0.31
N LEU A 61 -12.46 -17.78 0.13
CA LEU A 61 -11.03 -18.14 0.20
C LEU A 61 -10.44 -18.69 -1.11
N SER A 62 -11.24 -18.76 -2.18
CA SER A 62 -10.76 -19.15 -3.51
C SER A 62 -11.27 -18.16 -4.56
N PRO A 63 -10.93 -16.85 -4.43
CA PRO A 63 -11.36 -15.87 -5.40
C PRO A 63 -10.77 -16.17 -6.78
N PRO A 64 -11.44 -15.74 -7.87
CA PRO A 64 -10.91 -15.92 -9.21
C PRO A 64 -9.59 -15.14 -9.36
N ILE A 65 -8.53 -15.86 -9.70
CA ILE A 65 -7.18 -15.32 -9.88
C ILE A 65 -7.03 -14.80 -11.31
N ASN A 66 -7.02 -13.48 -11.47
CA ASN A 66 -6.81 -12.78 -12.76
C ASN A 66 -6.10 -11.43 -12.56
N GLU A 67 -5.77 -10.75 -13.66
CA GLU A 67 -5.00 -9.50 -13.66
C GLU A 67 -5.71 -8.30 -12.99
N TYR A 68 -7.01 -8.40 -12.71
CA TYR A 68 -7.80 -7.35 -12.07
C TYR A 68 -8.08 -7.64 -10.60
N THR A 69 -8.14 -8.91 -10.20
CA THR A 69 -8.47 -9.32 -8.83
C THR A 69 -7.25 -9.37 -7.93
N VAL A 70 -6.13 -9.90 -8.41
CA VAL A 70 -4.90 -10.05 -7.60
C VAL A 70 -4.36 -8.71 -7.09
N PRO A 71 -4.30 -7.62 -7.86
CA PRO A 71 -3.82 -6.34 -7.35
C PRO A 71 -4.70 -5.80 -6.21
N VAL A 72 -6.01 -5.97 -6.35
CA VAL A 72 -6.98 -5.58 -5.30
C VAL A 72 -6.75 -6.41 -4.04
N LEU A 73 -6.62 -7.73 -4.17
CA LEU A 73 -6.34 -8.61 -3.03
C LEU A 73 -5.02 -8.26 -2.34
N VAL A 74 -3.96 -7.96 -3.10
CA VAL A 74 -2.66 -7.56 -2.54
C VAL A 74 -2.78 -6.25 -1.76
N ALA A 75 -3.40 -5.21 -2.32
CA ALA A 75 -3.61 -3.96 -1.61
C ALA A 75 -4.41 -4.18 -0.32
N GLU A 76 -5.51 -4.91 -0.41
CA GLU A 76 -6.38 -5.21 0.74
C GLU A 76 -5.67 -6.01 1.83
N SER A 77 -4.91 -7.05 1.47
CA SER A 77 -4.13 -7.82 2.43
C SER A 77 -3.05 -6.99 3.12
N ILE A 78 -2.36 -6.11 2.39
CA ILE A 78 -1.39 -5.18 2.98
C ILE A 78 -2.08 -4.29 4.01
N ARG A 79 -3.22 -3.69 3.65
CA ARG A 79 -4.01 -2.84 4.55
C ARG A 79 -4.42 -3.60 5.81
N ILE A 80 -4.94 -4.81 5.66
CA ILE A 80 -5.43 -5.64 6.77
C ILE A 80 -4.27 -6.01 7.71
N LEU A 81 -3.14 -6.47 7.16
CA LEU A 81 -1.98 -6.86 7.96
C LEU A 81 -1.37 -5.68 8.71
N THR A 82 -1.29 -4.50 8.09
CA THR A 82 -0.81 -3.30 8.77
C THR A 82 -1.80 -2.78 9.81
N ASN A 83 -3.09 -2.65 9.47
CA ASN A 83 -4.04 -1.93 10.32
C ASN A 83 -4.65 -2.82 11.41
N THR A 84 -5.03 -4.05 11.06
CA THR A 84 -5.72 -4.98 11.96
C THR A 84 -4.74 -5.80 12.78
N TYR A 85 -3.74 -6.41 12.13
CA TYR A 85 -2.81 -7.33 12.79
C TYR A 85 -1.54 -6.65 13.33
N LYS A 86 -1.28 -5.40 12.94
CA LYS A 86 -0.06 -4.66 13.32
C LYS A 86 1.22 -5.41 12.94
N SER A 87 1.19 -6.13 11.82
CA SER A 87 2.32 -6.91 11.28
C SER A 87 2.82 -6.29 9.96
N PRO A 88 3.45 -5.10 9.99
CA PRO A 88 3.86 -4.40 8.77
C PRO A 88 4.95 -5.14 7.98
N ASP A 89 5.85 -5.87 8.65
CA ASP A 89 6.88 -6.67 7.96
C ASP A 89 6.27 -7.78 7.09
N THR A 90 5.22 -8.45 7.61
CA THR A 90 4.46 -9.45 6.86
C THR A 90 3.75 -8.82 5.67
N ALA A 91 3.15 -7.64 5.86
CA ALA A 91 2.50 -6.89 4.79
C ALA A 91 3.49 -6.52 3.67
N LEU A 92 4.64 -5.95 4.02
CA LEU A 92 5.68 -5.57 3.06
C LEU A 92 6.30 -6.78 2.38
N SER A 93 6.42 -7.92 3.07
CA SER A 93 6.92 -9.17 2.47
C SER A 93 6.05 -9.64 1.30
N ILE A 94 4.73 -9.46 1.37
CA ILE A 94 3.81 -9.76 0.26
C ILE A 94 4.10 -8.87 -0.95
N PHE A 95 4.32 -7.57 -0.71
CA PHE A 95 4.67 -6.63 -1.78
C PHE A 95 6.03 -6.98 -2.42
N HIS A 96 7.04 -7.29 -1.61
CA HIS A 96 8.35 -7.72 -2.10
C HIS A 96 8.28 -9.03 -2.89
N LEU A 97 7.43 -9.97 -2.47
CA LEU A 97 7.19 -11.21 -3.19
C LEU A 97 6.61 -10.94 -4.58
N ALA A 98 5.57 -10.10 -4.68
CA ALA A 98 4.97 -9.73 -5.95
C ALA A 98 5.99 -9.09 -6.92
N LYS A 99 6.92 -8.28 -6.39
CA LYS A 99 7.99 -7.65 -7.18
C LYS A 99 9.02 -8.65 -7.69
N LYS A 100 9.43 -9.61 -6.86
CA LYS A 100 10.56 -10.51 -7.16
C LYS A 100 10.16 -11.75 -7.96
N GLN A 101 8.88 -12.12 -7.99
CA GLN A 101 8.44 -13.39 -8.56
C GLN A 101 8.63 -13.46 -10.08
N SER A 102 8.12 -12.47 -10.82
CA SER A 102 8.36 -12.37 -12.27
C SER A 102 8.07 -10.95 -12.77
N LEU A 103 8.61 -10.60 -13.95
CA LEU A 103 8.32 -9.33 -14.60
C LEU A 103 6.83 -9.15 -14.88
N LYS A 104 6.12 -10.22 -15.28
CA LYS A 104 4.67 -10.16 -15.50
C LYS A 104 3.94 -9.92 -14.17
N SER A 105 4.30 -10.63 -13.11
CA SER A 105 3.72 -10.42 -11.77
C SER A 105 3.88 -8.96 -11.35
N PHE A 106 5.09 -8.40 -11.48
CA PHE A 106 5.34 -6.98 -11.21
C PHE A 106 4.41 -6.05 -12.03
N ILE A 107 4.36 -6.22 -13.36
CA ILE A 107 3.56 -5.35 -14.25
C ILE A 107 2.07 -5.38 -13.90
N TYR A 108 1.53 -6.55 -13.58
CA TYR A 108 0.09 -6.70 -13.34
C TYR A 108 -0.31 -6.41 -11.90
N VAL A 109 0.54 -6.73 -10.92
CA VAL A 109 0.22 -6.61 -9.48
C VAL A 109 0.62 -5.25 -8.92
N CYS A 110 1.81 -4.75 -9.21
CA CYS A 110 2.37 -3.52 -8.64
C CYS A 110 1.78 -2.28 -9.33
N THR A 111 0.47 -2.10 -9.14
CA THR A 111 -0.35 -1.02 -9.70
C THR A 111 -0.37 0.20 -8.77
N THR A 112 -0.82 1.36 -9.28
CA THR A 112 -0.92 2.60 -8.49
C THR A 112 -1.66 2.41 -7.14
N PRO A 113 -2.82 1.72 -7.06
CA PRO A 113 -3.47 1.47 -5.77
C PRO A 113 -2.64 0.65 -4.79
N VAL A 114 -1.87 -0.34 -5.27
CA VAL A 114 -0.98 -1.14 -4.42
C VAL A 114 0.15 -0.28 -3.87
N TYR A 115 0.77 0.55 -4.70
CA TYR A 115 1.81 1.48 -4.23
C TYR A 115 1.28 2.48 -3.22
N ASN A 116 0.11 3.08 -3.46
CA ASN A 116 -0.50 4.01 -2.51
C ASN A 116 -0.71 3.33 -1.15
N GLN A 117 -1.20 2.09 -1.14
CA GLN A 117 -1.38 1.33 0.09
C GLN A 117 -0.04 1.03 0.79
N VAL A 118 1.00 0.65 0.05
CA VAL A 118 2.34 0.40 0.62
C VAL A 118 2.95 1.68 1.19
N ILE A 119 2.82 2.82 0.50
CA ILE A 119 3.29 4.13 0.96
C ILE A 119 2.64 4.50 2.29
N GLU A 120 1.31 4.39 2.39
CA GLU A 120 0.57 4.67 3.62
C GLU A 120 0.97 3.71 4.75
N SER A 121 0.97 2.40 4.47
CA SER A 121 1.35 1.37 5.45
C SER A 121 2.78 1.55 5.96
N HIS A 122 3.71 1.94 5.09
CA HIS A 122 5.11 2.16 5.47
C HIS A 122 5.26 3.41 6.34
N TRP A 123 4.58 4.51 6.00
CA TRP A 123 4.61 5.71 6.82
C TRP A 123 4.00 5.47 8.20
N GLU A 124 2.83 4.84 8.26
CA GLU A 124 2.13 4.58 9.52
C GLU A 124 2.91 3.66 10.46
N SER A 125 3.76 2.79 9.92
CA SER A 125 4.51 1.80 10.70
C SER A 125 5.91 2.27 11.12
N TYR A 126 6.61 2.99 10.25
CA TYR A 126 8.04 3.28 10.45
C TYR A 126 8.40 4.77 10.49
N LYS A 127 7.49 5.67 10.08
CA LYS A 127 7.74 7.13 10.05
C LYS A 127 9.04 7.55 9.32
N SER A 128 9.43 6.76 8.32
CA SER A 128 10.67 6.93 7.55
C SER A 128 10.37 7.63 6.22
N ILE A 129 10.80 8.89 6.08
CA ILE A 129 10.58 9.66 4.85
C ILE A 129 11.45 9.18 3.70
N SER A 130 12.68 8.73 3.98
CA SER A 130 13.59 8.13 3.00
C SER A 130 12.95 6.93 2.29
N SER A 131 12.27 6.07 3.03
CA SER A 131 11.55 4.92 2.47
C SER A 131 10.35 5.34 1.61
N ILE A 132 9.66 6.43 1.95
CA ILE A 132 8.60 7.00 1.10
C ILE A 132 9.19 7.53 -0.20
N LEU A 133 10.32 8.22 -0.13
CA LEU A 133 11.04 8.71 -1.30
C LEU A 133 11.48 7.57 -2.21
N GLU A 134 11.99 6.46 -1.66
CA GLU A 134 12.35 5.27 -2.43
C GLU A 134 11.14 4.70 -3.20
N LEU A 135 9.99 4.55 -2.54
CA LEU A 135 8.76 4.04 -3.16
C LEU A 135 8.26 4.97 -4.28
N VAL A 136 8.28 6.28 -4.05
CA VAL A 136 7.87 7.29 -5.03
C VAL A 136 8.82 7.31 -6.24
N ASN A 137 10.13 7.23 -6.00
CA ASN A 137 11.11 7.14 -7.07
C ASN A 137 10.96 5.84 -7.87
N GLU A 138 10.65 4.73 -7.20
CA GLU A 138 10.37 3.47 -7.88
C GLU A 138 9.14 3.58 -8.79
N MET A 139 8.06 4.24 -8.35
CA MET A 139 6.90 4.52 -9.21
C MET A 139 7.31 5.34 -10.44
N LYS A 140 8.11 6.39 -10.23
CA LYS A 140 8.58 7.28 -11.30
C LYS A 140 9.44 6.55 -12.33
N VAL A 141 10.44 5.79 -11.87
CA VAL A 141 11.38 5.04 -12.73
C VAL A 141 10.65 3.95 -13.53
N ASN A 142 9.70 3.27 -12.91
CA ASN A 142 8.93 2.21 -13.57
C ASN A 142 7.73 2.72 -14.39
N GLY A 143 7.54 4.05 -14.49
CA GLY A 143 6.46 4.66 -15.26
C GLY A 143 5.06 4.40 -14.71
N ILE A 144 4.94 4.07 -13.42
CA ILE A 144 3.67 3.89 -12.74
C ILE A 144 3.06 5.26 -12.52
N LYS A 145 1.91 5.49 -13.15
CA LYS A 145 1.26 6.82 -13.15
C LYS A 145 0.59 7.06 -11.79
N PRO A 146 0.99 8.11 -11.05
CA PRO A 146 0.29 8.50 -9.83
C PRO A 146 -1.12 9.02 -10.16
N ASN A 147 -2.01 8.93 -9.18
CA ASN A 147 -3.38 9.40 -9.28
C ASN A 147 -3.73 10.39 -8.14
N THR A 148 -5.00 10.80 -8.08
CA THR A 148 -5.49 11.70 -7.02
C THR A 148 -5.28 11.11 -5.62
N ASP A 149 -5.46 9.80 -5.45
CA ASP A 149 -5.23 9.13 -4.17
C ASP A 149 -3.75 9.18 -3.77
N THR A 150 -2.82 9.04 -4.74
CA THR A 150 -1.39 9.21 -4.50
C THR A 150 -1.08 10.61 -3.96
N TYR A 151 -1.71 11.65 -4.52
CA TYR A 151 -1.54 13.02 -4.01
C TYR A 151 -2.01 13.16 -2.57
N TYR A 152 -3.20 12.65 -2.23
CA TYR A 152 -3.72 12.75 -0.87
C TYR A 152 -2.90 11.95 0.15
N ALA A 153 -2.43 10.76 -0.23
CA ALA A 153 -1.54 9.96 0.62
C ALA A 153 -0.24 10.73 0.93
N LEU A 154 0.43 11.26 -0.11
CA LEU A 154 1.66 12.03 0.07
C LEU A 154 1.44 13.34 0.83
N LYS A 155 0.30 14.00 0.61
CA LYS A 155 -0.06 15.21 1.35
C LYS A 155 -0.21 14.93 2.85
N LYS A 156 -0.95 13.88 3.21
CA LYS A 156 -1.11 13.44 4.61
C LYS A 156 0.26 13.16 5.24
N ILE A 157 1.13 12.45 4.51
CA ILE A 157 2.50 12.14 4.97
C ILE A 157 3.31 13.42 5.16
N SER A 158 3.32 14.32 4.19
CA SER A 158 4.02 15.61 4.25
C SER A 158 3.57 16.45 5.44
N GLU A 159 2.26 16.60 5.66
CA GLU A 159 1.71 17.35 6.78
C GLU A 159 2.10 16.74 8.14
N ASP A 160 2.04 15.41 8.26
CA ASP A 160 2.45 14.67 9.47
C ASP A 160 3.96 14.82 9.73
N ALA A 161 4.76 14.69 8.68
CA ALA A 161 6.22 14.81 8.71
C ALA A 161 6.67 16.24 9.11
N HIS A 162 6.06 17.28 8.55
CA HIS A 162 6.31 18.67 8.94
C HIS A 162 5.85 18.96 10.37
N THR A 163 4.74 18.37 10.82
CA THR A 163 4.29 18.53 12.22
C THR A 163 5.31 17.97 13.21
N MET A 164 5.92 16.82 12.88
CA MET A 164 6.97 16.22 13.70
C MET A 164 8.20 17.12 13.83
N LEU A 165 8.57 17.88 12.79
CA LEU A 165 9.66 18.85 12.84
C LEU A 165 9.36 20.07 13.72
N LEU A 166 8.11 20.53 13.74
CA LEU A 166 7.72 21.76 14.44
C LEU A 166 7.62 21.62 15.96
N ASP A 167 7.57 20.40 16.49
CA ASP A 167 7.55 20.12 17.94
C ASP A 167 8.88 20.46 18.65
N GLU A 168 9.90 20.95 17.93
CA GLU A 168 11.18 21.40 18.48
C GLU A 168 11.13 22.78 19.16
N ASP A 169 10.15 23.65 18.83
CA ASP A 169 10.18 25.07 19.20
C ASP A 169 9.34 25.47 20.44
N GLN A 170 8.70 24.51 21.15
CA GLN A 170 7.83 24.84 22.29
C GLN A 170 8.53 24.58 23.65
N ASP A 171 9.41 25.52 24.01
CA ASP A 171 10.16 25.60 25.29
C ASP A 171 9.29 25.92 26.54
N ASP A 172 7.97 25.83 26.48
CA ASP A 172 7.12 26.11 27.64
C ASP A 172 5.83 25.28 27.56
N ILE A 173 5.73 24.23 28.39
CA ILE A 173 4.50 23.74 29.07
C ILE A 173 4.93 22.58 30.00
N SER A 174 4.55 22.68 31.27
CA SER A 174 4.69 21.60 32.25
C SER A 174 3.97 20.33 31.76
N PHE A 175 4.74 19.35 31.32
CA PHE A 175 4.20 18.11 30.79
C PHE A 175 3.78 17.20 31.96
N THR A 176 2.49 17.18 32.30
CA THR A 176 1.94 16.08 33.11
C THR A 176 2.00 14.79 32.31
N PHE A 177 2.90 13.92 32.75
CA PHE A 177 3.16 12.59 32.21
C PHE A 177 1.87 11.76 32.17
N ASN A 178 1.36 11.48 30.96
CA ASN A 178 0.23 10.57 30.77
C ASN A 178 0.75 9.30 30.08
N TYR A 179 0.95 8.24 30.86
CA TYR A 179 1.63 6.99 30.47
C TYR A 179 0.85 6.14 29.44
N GLU A 180 -0.33 6.57 29.00
CA GLU A 180 -1.23 5.80 28.11
C GLU A 180 -1.02 6.07 26.61
N ARG A 181 -0.24 7.09 26.24
CA ARG A 181 0.23 7.33 24.87
C ARG A 181 1.73 7.59 24.93
N GLY A 182 2.52 6.57 24.59
CA GLY A 182 3.98 6.63 24.70
C GLY A 182 4.57 7.89 24.03
N PRO A 183 5.57 8.55 24.63
CA PRO A 183 6.19 9.72 24.04
C PRO A 183 7.29 9.25 23.08
N GLU A 184 6.92 8.93 21.84
CA GLU A 184 7.94 8.68 20.82
C GLU A 184 8.40 10.02 20.25
N ARG A 185 9.48 10.55 20.81
CA ARG A 185 10.26 11.66 20.23
C ARG A 185 10.92 11.18 18.93
N TRP A 186 10.15 11.08 17.86
CA TRP A 186 10.63 10.84 16.50
C TRP A 186 11.65 11.90 16.04
N THR A 187 11.57 13.10 16.62
CA THR A 187 12.51 14.22 16.45
C THR A 187 13.98 13.85 16.69
N GLN A 188 14.28 12.90 17.58
CA GLN A 188 15.68 12.52 17.85
C GLN A 188 16.32 11.67 16.73
N MET A 189 15.55 11.21 15.75
CA MET A 189 16.04 10.36 14.65
C MET A 189 16.07 11.09 13.30
N TRP A 190 15.47 12.28 13.20
CA TRP A 190 15.45 13.07 11.99
C TRP A 190 16.75 13.84 11.80
N ASN A 191 17.31 13.73 10.61
CA ASN A 191 18.54 14.42 10.24
C ASN A 191 18.33 15.27 8.98
N LYS A 192 19.34 16.06 8.60
CA LYS A 192 19.28 16.94 7.42
C LYS A 192 18.94 16.19 6.12
N ALA A 193 19.37 14.94 5.96
CA ALA A 193 19.01 14.16 4.79
C ALA A 193 17.51 13.82 4.77
N ASP A 194 16.88 13.61 5.93
CA ASP A 194 15.43 13.41 6.02
C ASP A 194 14.66 14.69 5.61
N GLU A 195 15.18 15.88 5.93
CA GLU A 195 14.62 17.16 5.44
C GLU A 195 14.75 17.28 3.91
N ASP A 196 15.93 16.96 3.35
CA ASP A 196 16.16 16.97 1.90
C ASP A 196 15.25 15.94 1.17
N ASP A 197 15.03 14.78 1.79
CA ASP A 197 14.12 13.75 1.30
C ASP A 197 12.66 14.21 1.37
N LEU A 198 12.25 14.87 2.47
CA LEU A 198 10.93 15.47 2.61
C LEU A 198 10.67 16.52 1.53
N HIS A 199 11.65 17.39 1.26
CA HIS A 199 11.56 18.35 0.15
C HIS A 199 11.39 17.66 -1.21
N SER A 200 12.07 16.54 -1.42
CA SER A 200 11.93 15.75 -2.65
C SER A 200 10.55 15.09 -2.77
N VAL A 201 10.01 14.58 -1.67
CA VAL A 201 8.64 14.04 -1.59
C VAL A 201 7.61 15.14 -1.85
N ASP A 202 7.78 16.33 -1.26
CA ASP A 202 6.92 17.50 -1.47
C ASP A 202 6.93 17.96 -2.93
N GLN A 203 8.10 17.98 -3.57
CA GLN A 203 8.22 18.32 -4.98
C GLN A 203 7.47 17.31 -5.85
N TYR A 204 7.65 16.00 -5.57
CA TYR A 204 6.90 14.98 -6.29
C TYR A 204 5.38 15.12 -6.08
N MET A 205 4.93 15.36 -4.84
CA MET A 205 3.53 15.62 -4.53
C MET A 205 2.96 16.78 -5.36
N ARG A 206 3.70 17.90 -5.49
CA ARG A 206 3.30 19.03 -6.34
C ARG A 206 3.22 18.62 -7.82
N ASP A 207 4.19 17.85 -8.30
CA ASP A 207 4.18 17.33 -9.67
C ASP A 207 2.93 16.46 -9.91
N VAL A 208 2.57 15.57 -8.97
CA VAL A 208 1.33 14.77 -9.03
C VAL A 208 0.10 15.68 -9.12
N LEU A 209 0.01 16.72 -8.27
CA LEU A 209 -1.11 17.66 -8.30
C LEU A 209 -1.25 18.33 -9.67
N THR A 210 -0.15 18.76 -10.29
CA THR A 210 -0.19 19.36 -11.64
C THR A 210 -0.64 18.36 -12.70
N LEU A 211 -0.25 17.08 -12.59
CA LEU A 211 -0.64 16.03 -13.53
C LEU A 211 -2.12 15.68 -13.40
N VAL A 212 -2.66 15.63 -12.19
CA VAL A 212 -4.05 15.33 -11.91
C VAL A 212 -4.96 16.49 -12.34
N THR A 213 -4.60 17.72 -12.01
CA THR A 213 -5.39 18.92 -12.34
C THR A 213 -5.45 19.21 -13.84
N ARG A 214 -4.40 18.89 -14.61
CA ARG A 214 -4.42 19.01 -16.09
C ARG A 214 -5.36 18.01 -16.79
N ARG A 215 -5.85 17.00 -16.09
CA ARG A 215 -6.71 15.94 -16.63
C ARG A 215 -8.18 16.06 -16.23
N ALA A 216 -8.50 16.94 -15.28
CA ALA A 216 -9.87 17.31 -14.91
C ALA A 216 -10.41 18.40 -15.84
#